data_AF-A0A4P7F5D3-F1
#
_entry.id   AF-A0A4P7F5D3-F1
#
_cell.length_a   1.000
_cell.length_b   1.000
_cell.length_c   1.000
_cell.angle_alpha   90.00
_cell.angle_beta   90.00
_cell.angle_gamma   90.00
#
_symmetry.space_group_name_H-M   'P 1'
#
loop_
_entity.id
_entity.type
_entity.pdbx_description
1 polymer ?
#
loop_
_entity_poly.entity_id
_entity_poly.type
_entity_poly.pdbx_seq_one_letter_code
_entity_poly.pdbx_strand_id
1 'polypeptide(L)' 'MLTRRASKGDTSCHVVSTVVGNCAALAVSGTCGARGWATARNRPAATGVAINSCASFGGTNCTVRRWVCDGG' A
#
# COMPACT_ATOMS: atom_id res chain seq x y z
N MET A 1 26.81 3.65 -17.38
CA MET A 1 25.89 2.48 -17.45
C MET A 1 25.51 2.08 -16.04
N LEU A 2 24.26 2.32 -15.61
CA LEU A 2 23.75 1.85 -14.32
C LEU A 2 23.18 0.44 -14.49
N THR A 3 23.90 -0.57 -14.03
CA THR A 3 23.43 -1.96 -13.98
C THR A 3 22.37 -2.08 -12.88
N ARG A 4 21.10 -2.25 -13.29
CA ARG A 4 20.01 -2.63 -12.38
C ARG A 4 20.32 -4.02 -11.84
N ARG A 5 20.79 -4.12 -10.59
CA ARG A 5 20.81 -5.40 -9.88
C ARG A 5 19.35 -5.83 -9.71
N ALA A 6 18.99 -6.97 -10.29
CA ALA A 6 17.78 -7.67 -9.90
C ALA A 6 17.97 -8.11 -8.44
N SER A 7 17.32 -7.42 -7.51
CA SER A 7 17.29 -7.82 -6.11
C SER A 7 16.70 -9.22 -6.06
N LYS A 8 17.52 -10.21 -5.72
CA LYS A 8 17.07 -11.53 -5.32
C LYS A 8 16.08 -11.29 -4.18
N GLY A 9 14.79 -11.52 -4.45
CA GLY A 9 13.69 -10.97 -3.64
C GLY A 9 13.94 -11.12 -2.15
N ASP A 10 13.81 -10.02 -1.41
CA ASP A 10 13.99 -9.99 0.03
C ASP A 10 13.03 -11.03 0.67
N THR A 11 13.59 -12.04 1.33
CA THR A 11 12.81 -13.06 2.07
C THR A 11 12.16 -12.52 3.35
N SER A 12 12.36 -11.22 3.65
CA SER A 12 11.67 -10.50 4.72
C SER A 12 10.25 -10.05 4.34
N CYS A 13 9.88 -10.16 3.06
CA CYS A 13 8.53 -9.91 2.60
C CYS A 13 7.57 -10.97 3.15
N HIS A 14 6.63 -10.55 4.01
CA HIS A 14 5.56 -11.39 4.51
C HIS A 14 4.21 -10.87 4.00
N VAL A 15 3.28 -11.79 3.77
CA VAL A 15 1.91 -11.45 3.38
C VAL A 15 1.23 -10.82 4.60
N VAL A 16 0.90 -9.53 4.50
CA VAL A 16 0.19 -8.79 5.56
C VAL A 16 -1.32 -8.92 5.43
N SER A 17 -1.82 -9.29 4.25
CA SER A 17 -3.25 -9.54 4.00
C SER A 17 -3.49 -10.21 2.66
N THR A 18 -4.57 -10.98 2.58
CA THR A 18 -5.16 -11.52 1.35
C THR A 18 -6.46 -10.80 1.05
N VAL A 19 -6.66 -10.40 -0.21
CA VAL A 19 -7.85 -9.66 -0.64
C VAL A 19 -8.73 -10.62 -1.44
N VAL A 20 -9.97 -10.85 -0.99
CA VAL A 20 -10.97 -11.65 -1.72
C VAL A 20 -12.27 -10.85 -1.79
N GLY A 21 -12.82 -10.68 -3.00
CA GLY A 21 -14.06 -9.94 -3.25
C GLY A 21 -14.02 -8.48 -2.81
N ASN A 22 -12.83 -7.87 -2.77
CA ASN A 22 -12.59 -6.53 -2.22
C ASN A 22 -11.44 -5.82 -2.95
N CYS A 23 -11.24 -4.55 -2.64
CA CYS A 23 -10.07 -3.78 -3.04
C CYS A 23 -9.13 -3.53 -1.87
N ALA A 24 -7.83 -3.41 -2.16
CA ALA A 24 -6.81 -2.95 -1.23
C ALA A 24 -6.05 -1.74 -1.77
N ALA A 25 -5.55 -0.90 -0.87
CA ALA A 25 -4.68 0.21 -1.19
C ALA A 25 -3.54 0.36 -0.17
N LEU A 26 -2.41 0.86 -0.66
CA LEU A 26 -1.21 1.20 0.12
C LEU A 26 -0.92 2.69 -0.05
N ALA A 27 -0.89 3.43 1.06
CA ALA A 27 -0.49 4.83 1.13
C ALA A 27 0.85 4.99 1.84
N VAL A 28 1.65 5.96 1.37
CA VAL A 28 2.96 6.28 1.95
C VAL A 28 3.13 7.79 2.02
N SER A 29 3.76 8.25 3.11
CA SER A 29 4.25 9.62 3.27
C SER A 29 5.68 9.72 2.70
N GLY A 30 5.84 10.47 1.61
CA GLY A 30 7.14 10.63 0.94
C GLY A 30 7.77 9.31 0.48
N THR A 31 9.11 9.26 0.41
CA THR A 31 9.86 8.11 -0.11
C THR A 31 10.08 7.02 0.95
N CYS A 32 10.30 7.43 2.20
CA CYS A 32 10.67 6.55 3.33
C CYS A 32 9.85 6.80 4.61
N GLY A 33 8.75 7.57 4.53
CA GLY A 33 7.94 7.92 5.70
C GLY A 33 6.92 6.87 6.08
N ALA A 34 5.97 7.28 6.93
CA ALA A 34 4.90 6.45 7.45
C ALA A 34 4.11 5.77 6.32
N ARG A 35 3.59 4.58 6.63
CA ARG A 35 2.86 3.74 5.69
C ARG A 35 1.53 3.34 6.30
N GLY A 36 0.51 3.25 5.46
CA GLY A 36 -0.80 2.75 5.84
C GLY A 36 -1.37 1.90 4.72
N TRP A 37 -2.11 0.87 5.06
CA TRP A 37 -2.78 0.03 4.09
C TRP A 37 -4.19 -0.30 4.59
N ALA A 38 -5.07 -0.64 3.66
CA ALA A 38 -6.45 -0.99 3.97
C ALA A 38 -7.05 -1.88 2.89
N THR A 39 -8.07 -2.65 3.29
CA THR A 39 -8.99 -3.37 2.40
C THR A 39 -10.39 -2.81 2.54
N ALA A 40 -11.13 -2.66 1.45
CA ALA A 40 -12.53 -2.23 1.45
C ALA A 40 -13.28 -2.72 0.20
N ARG A 41 -14.61 -2.64 0.23
CA ARG A 41 -15.51 -3.09 -0.87
C ARG A 41 -15.20 -2.51 -2.25
N ASN A 42 -14.56 -1.35 -2.34
CA ASN A 42 -14.24 -0.70 -3.60
C ASN A 42 -12.99 0.17 -3.46
N ARG A 43 -12.41 0.53 -4.62
CA ARG A 43 -11.15 1.29 -4.69
C ARG A 43 -11.23 2.65 -3.96
N PRO A 44 -12.28 3.49 -4.13
CA PRO A 44 -12.34 4.77 -3.42
C PRO A 44 -12.31 4.62 -1.90
N ALA A 45 -13.07 3.67 -1.36
CA ALA A 45 -13.08 3.39 0.08
C ALA A 45 -11.70 2.90 0.56
N ALA A 46 -11.09 1.93 -0.14
CA ALA A 46 -9.79 1.39 0.23
C ALA A 46 -8.70 2.48 0.22
N THR A 47 -8.74 3.36 -0.77
CA THR A 47 -7.81 4.49 -0.93
C THR A 47 -7.94 5.48 0.23
N GLY A 48 -9.17 5.89 0.58
CA GLY A 48 -9.40 6.83 1.68
C GLY A 48 -8.95 6.26 3.03
N VAL A 49 -9.28 5.00 3.31
CA VAL A 49 -8.87 4.34 4.56
C VAL A 49 -7.35 4.16 4.62
N ALA A 50 -6.69 3.81 3.51
CA ALA A 50 -5.23 3.68 3.48
C ALA A 50 -4.52 5.03 3.75
N ILE A 51 -5.03 6.14 3.22
CA ILE A 51 -4.52 7.49 3.50
C ILE A 51 -4.67 7.83 4.99
N ASN A 52 -5.85 7.59 5.56
CA ASN A 52 -6.10 7.85 6.98
C ASN A 52 -5.22 6.96 7.89
N SER A 53 -5.02 5.70 7.51
CA SER A 53 -4.10 4.77 8.18
C SER A 53 -2.67 5.32 8.16
N CYS A 54 -2.18 5.76 7.00
CA CYS A 54 -0.85 6.38 6.88
C CYS A 54 -0.69 7.63 7.77
N ALA A 55 -1.70 8.49 7.80
CA ALA A 55 -1.71 9.69 8.64
C ALA A 55 -1.71 9.34 10.14
N SER A 56 -2.43 8.29 10.53
CA SER A 56 -2.48 7.81 11.93
C SER A 56 -1.13 7.29 12.43
N PHE A 57 -0.25 6.84 11.53
CA PHE A 57 1.14 6.49 11.83
C PHE A 57 2.12 7.67 11.75
N GLY A 58 1.62 8.92 11.79
CA GLY A 58 2.43 10.14 11.79
C GLY A 58 2.84 10.62 10.39
N GLY A 59 2.25 10.06 9.33
CA GLY A 59 2.51 10.49 7.96
C GLY A 59 1.89 11.84 7.62
N THR A 60 2.64 12.71 6.96
CA THR A 60 2.12 13.93 6.33
C THR A 60 2.12 13.76 4.81
N ASN A 61 1.18 14.39 4.10
CA ASN A 61 1.05 14.27 2.64
C ASN A 61 0.99 12.81 2.14
N CYS A 62 0.22 11.97 2.84
CA CYS A 62 0.04 10.56 2.48
C CYS A 62 -0.61 10.43 1.09
N THR A 63 0.04 9.69 0.19
CA THR A 63 -0.46 9.41 -1.15
C THR A 63 -0.51 7.92 -1.42
N VAL A 64 -1.50 7.48 -2.19
CA VAL A 64 -1.61 6.07 -2.58
C VAL A 64 -0.57 5.74 -3.64
N ARG A 65 0.32 4.80 -3.32
CA ARG A 65 1.36 4.29 -4.23
C ARG A 65 0.89 3.12 -5.07
N ARG A 66 -0.01 2.29 -4.54
CA ARG A 66 -0.55 1.12 -5.23
C ARG A 66 -1.93 0.77 -4.70
N TRP A 67 -2.76 0.22 -5.58
CA TRP A 67 -4.03 -0.39 -5.24
C TRP A 67 -4.25 -1.64 -6.10
N VAL A 68 -5.15 -2.51 -5.65
CA VAL A 68 -5.59 -3.73 -6.34
C VAL A 68 -7.04 -4.03 -5.96
N CYS A 69 -7.78 -4.71 -6.84
CA CYS A 69 -9.09 -5.28 -6.52
C CYS A 69 -9.10 -6.74 -6.95
N ASP A 70 -9.67 -7.59 -6.10
CA ASP A 70 -9.91 -9.00 -6.39
C ASP A 70 -11.42 -9.24 -6.38
N GLY A 71 -11.98 -9.58 -7.55
CA GLY A 71 -13.43 -9.64 -7.78
C GLY A 71 -14.06 -8.24 -7.86
N GLY A 72 -14.43 -7.83 -9.08
CA GLY A 72 -15.11 -6.56 -9.37
C GLY A 72 -16.62 -6.66 -9.28
#